data_AF-A0A3B9DRY4-F1
#
_entry.id   AF-A0A3B9DRY4-F1
#
_cell.length_a   1.000
_cell.length_b   1.000
_cell.length_c   1.000
_cell.angle_alpha   90.00
_cell.angle_beta   90.00
_cell.angle_gamma   90.00
#
_symmetry.space_group_name_H-M   'P 1'
#
loop_
_entity.id
_entity.type
_entity.pdbx_description
1 polymer ?
#
loop_
_entity_poly.entity_id
_entity_poly.type
_entity_poly.pdbx_seq_one_letter_code
_entity_poly.pdbx_strand_id
1 'polypeptide(L)'
;MRSRTYPLSADPERFFREAREIGVSYVVLDQVDGLGGAYVGGVVRDRPWAFCGLVGVGEGDVRTQILGIIEGAVDPGGEVSPGSTIRLAPCSEGMVRPDPRSLPAYSATRLPLLALPAP
;
A
#
# COMPACT_ATOMS: atom_id res chain seq x y z
N MET A 1 -1.12 14.57 -13.26
CA MET A 1 -1.14 13.85 -11.97
C MET A 1 0.22 13.21 -11.76
N ARG A 2 0.96 13.54 -10.70
CA ARG A 2 2.15 12.76 -10.32
C ARG A 2 1.66 11.49 -9.63
N SER A 3 1.74 10.36 -10.33
CA SER A 3 1.52 9.04 -9.74
C SER A 3 2.62 8.82 -8.69
N ARG A 4 2.32 9.14 -7.43
CA ARG A 4 3.15 8.75 -6.29
C ARG A 4 2.45 7.58 -5.65
N THR A 5 2.83 6.37 -6.07
CA THR A 5 2.12 5.16 -5.71
C THR A 5 2.53 4.66 -4.32
N TYR A 6 3.72 5.03 -3.82
CA TYR A 6 4.27 4.58 -2.52
C TYR A 6 5.27 5.58 -1.92
N PRO A 7 5.43 5.64 -0.58
CA PRO A 7 6.68 6.06 0.04
C PRO A 7 7.78 5.05 -0.34
N LEU A 8 8.86 5.49 -0.98
CA LEU A 8 9.96 4.62 -1.45
C LEU A 8 11.03 4.45 -0.38
N SER A 9 10.61 4.11 0.83
CA SER A 9 11.49 3.96 1.99
C SER A 9 11.12 2.72 2.78
N ALA A 10 12.11 1.86 3.03
CA ALA A 10 11.97 0.73 3.94
C ALA A 10 12.14 1.11 5.42
N ASP A 11 12.64 2.33 5.70
CA ASP A 11 12.70 2.92 7.03
C ASP A 11 11.28 3.31 7.49
N PRO A 12 10.75 2.73 8.58
CA PRO A 12 9.39 2.95 9.03
C PRO A 12 9.08 4.41 9.36
N GLU A 13 9.98 5.11 10.07
CA GLU A 13 9.82 6.52 10.44
C GLU A 13 9.61 7.38 9.20
N ARG A 14 10.50 7.23 8.21
CA ARG A 14 10.43 7.94 6.94
C ARG A 14 9.20 7.54 6.14
N PHE A 15 8.84 6.26 6.11
CA PHE A 15 7.66 5.77 5.41
C PHE A 15 6.39 6.47 5.91
N PHE A 16 6.14 6.45 7.23
CA PHE A 16 4.95 7.06 7.80
C PHE A 16 4.97 8.59 7.77
N ARG A 17 6.14 9.21 7.84
CA ARG A 17 6.27 10.67 7.62
C ARG A 17 5.86 11.02 6.19
N GLU A 18 6.45 10.39 5.20
CA GLU A 18 6.15 10.65 3.78
C GLU A 18 4.68 10.36 3.46
N ALA A 19 4.13 9.24 3.95
CA ALA A 19 2.71 8.90 3.76
C ALA A 19 1.77 9.99 4.29
N ARG A 20 2.05 10.55 5.47
CA ARG A 20 1.28 11.68 6.03
C ARG A 20 1.43 12.95 5.20
N GLU A 21 2.66 13.30 4.81
CA GLU A 21 2.93 14.50 4.00
C GLU A 21 2.18 14.51 2.66
N ILE A 22 1.97 13.33 2.06
CA ILE A 22 1.26 13.17 0.78
C ILE A 22 -0.21 12.77 0.93
N GLY A 23 -0.72 12.61 2.16
CA GLY A 23 -2.11 12.23 2.44
C GLY A 23 -2.49 10.82 1.97
N VAL A 24 -1.56 9.87 2.04
CA VAL A 24 -1.80 8.47 1.67
C VAL A 24 -2.26 7.67 2.89
N SER A 25 -3.43 7.04 2.78
CA SER A 25 -4.00 6.15 3.81
C SER A 25 -3.96 4.66 3.45
N TYR A 26 -3.55 4.33 2.22
CA TYR A 26 -3.51 2.96 1.70
C TYR A 26 -2.23 2.71 0.93
N VAL A 27 -1.64 1.54 1.08
CA VAL A 27 -0.47 1.09 0.33
C VAL A 27 -0.74 -0.25 -0.32
N VAL A 28 -0.14 -0.48 -1.49
CA VAL A 28 -0.18 -1.78 -2.16
C VAL A 28 1.11 -2.52 -1.86
N LEU A 29 0.99 -3.69 -1.25
CA LEU A 29 2.04 -4.68 -1.14
C LEU A 29 1.92 -5.62 -2.35
N ASP A 30 2.58 -5.24 -3.44
CA ASP A 30 2.68 -6.07 -4.63
C ASP A 30 3.92 -6.97 -4.57
N GLN A 31 3.72 -8.28 -4.66
CA GLN A 31 4.81 -9.26 -4.73
C GLN A 31 5.15 -9.65 -6.17
N VAL A 32 4.39 -9.16 -7.16
CA VAL A 32 4.61 -9.48 -8.57
C VAL A 32 5.89 -8.83 -9.11
N ASP A 33 6.13 -7.55 -8.78
CA ASP A 33 7.32 -6.81 -9.23
C ASP A 33 8.46 -6.74 -8.19
N GLY A 34 8.20 -7.20 -6.96
CA GLY A 34 9.14 -7.19 -5.83
C GLY A 34 9.35 -5.81 -5.17
N LEU A 35 8.85 -4.71 -5.75
CA LEU A 35 8.98 -3.37 -5.17
C LEU A 35 8.15 -3.22 -3.90
N GLY A 36 6.95 -3.82 -3.87
CA GLY A 36 6.13 -3.87 -2.67
C GLY A 36 6.89 -4.56 -1.53
N GLY A 37 7.60 -5.65 -1.83
CA GLY A 37 8.47 -6.33 -0.85
C GLY A 37 9.61 -5.45 -0.34
N ALA A 38 10.25 -4.69 -1.23
CA ALA A 38 11.41 -3.86 -0.90
C ALA A 38 11.08 -2.66 0.00
N TYR A 39 9.95 -1.98 -0.25
CA TYR A 39 9.62 -0.73 0.46
C TYR A 39 8.50 -0.88 1.49
N VAL A 40 7.51 -1.73 1.23
CA VAL A 40 6.35 -1.91 2.13
C VAL A 40 6.58 -3.13 3.03
N GLY A 41 7.11 -4.22 2.49
CA GLY A 41 7.27 -5.49 3.20
C GLY A 41 8.14 -5.38 4.46
N GLY A 42 9.22 -4.60 4.43
CA GLY A 42 10.06 -4.33 5.60
C GLY A 42 9.32 -3.57 6.70
N VAL A 43 8.60 -2.51 6.32
CA VAL A 43 7.82 -1.68 7.26
C VAL A 43 6.67 -2.46 7.88
N VAL A 44 5.99 -3.30 7.11
CA VAL A 44 4.93 -4.19 7.63
C VAL A 44 5.48 -5.22 8.60
N ARG A 45 6.70 -5.73 8.37
CA ARG A 45 7.35 -6.65 9.32
C ARG A 45 7.79 -5.97 10.61
N ASP A 46 8.28 -4.74 10.51
CA ASP A 46 8.68 -3.94 11.68
C ASP A 46 7.48 -3.54 12.53
N ARG A 47 6.39 -3.07 11.89
CA ARG A 47 5.20 -2.52 12.57
C ARG A 47 3.90 -3.12 12.05
N PRO A 48 3.67 -4.42 12.22
CA PRO A 48 2.45 -5.05 11.72
C PRO A 48 1.18 -4.41 12.32
N TRP A 49 1.23 -3.90 13.55
CA TRP A 49 0.12 -3.23 14.22
C TRP A 49 -0.26 -1.86 13.62
N ALA A 50 0.59 -1.27 12.78
CA ALA A 50 0.30 -0.01 12.10
C ALA A 50 -0.51 -0.21 10.80
N PHE A 51 -0.85 -1.45 10.47
CA PHE A 51 -1.56 -1.80 9.25
C PHE A 51 -2.79 -2.66 9.51
N CYS A 52 -3.76 -2.55 8.60
CA CYS A 52 -4.89 -3.47 8.47
C CYS A 52 -4.95 -4.02 7.04
N GLY A 53 -5.50 -5.21 6.86
CA GLY A 53 -5.73 -5.83 5.55
C GLY A 53 -7.08 -5.40 4.98
N LEU A 54 -7.10 -4.96 3.71
CA LEU A 54 -8.33 -4.53 3.04
C LEU A 54 -8.79 -5.54 1.99
N VAL A 55 -7.93 -5.85 1.01
CA VAL A 55 -8.20 -6.88 0.00
C VAL A 55 -6.90 -7.47 -0.51
N GLY A 56 -6.92 -8.74 -0.90
CA GLY A 56 -5.84 -9.43 -1.59
C GLY A 56 -6.31 -10.04 -2.89
N VAL A 57 -5.44 -10.04 -3.90
CA VAL A 57 -5.65 -10.73 -5.18
C VAL A 57 -4.45 -11.64 -5.43
N GLY A 58 -4.70 -12.85 -5.92
CA GLY A 58 -3.68 -13.88 -6.13
C GLY A 58 -3.49 -14.80 -4.91
N GLU A 59 -2.62 -15.79 -5.07
CA GLU A 59 -2.37 -16.83 -4.07
C GLU A 59 -0.86 -17.11 -3.92
N GLY A 60 -0.45 -17.62 -2.76
CA GLY A 60 0.95 -17.97 -2.51
C GLY A 60 1.90 -16.78 -2.61
N ASP A 61 2.97 -16.92 -3.39
CA ASP A 61 4.00 -15.89 -3.58
C ASP A 61 3.66 -14.88 -4.68
N VAL A 62 2.60 -15.14 -5.47
CA VAL A 62 2.09 -14.24 -6.50
C VAL A 62 0.81 -13.60 -5.98
N ARG A 63 0.99 -12.65 -5.05
CA ARG A 63 -0.12 -11.93 -4.43
C ARG A 63 0.11 -10.42 -4.42
N THR A 64 -0.98 -9.69 -4.56
CA THR A 64 -1.03 -8.25 -4.39
C THR A 64 -2.05 -7.95 -3.28
N GLN A 65 -1.65 -7.19 -2.28
CA GLN A 65 -2.51 -6.85 -1.14
C GLN A 65 -2.62 -5.34 -0.99
N ILE A 66 -3.83 -4.85 -0.71
CA ILE A 66 -4.06 -3.46 -0.29
C ILE A 66 -4.13 -3.44 1.23
N LEU A 67 -3.26 -2.63 1.83
CA LEU A 67 -3.17 -2.44 3.27
C LEU A 67 -3.62 -1.02 3.60
N GLY A 68 -4.40 -0.86 4.67
CA GLY A 68 -4.69 0.43 5.26
C GLY A 68 -3.62 0.83 6.28
N ILE A 69 -3.27 2.12 6.33
CA ILE A 69 -2.43 2.70 7.38
C ILE A 69 -3.33 3.13 8.53
N ILE A 70 -3.05 2.62 9.74
CA ILE A 70 -3.80 2.98 10.95
C ILE A 70 -3.18 4.25 11.54
N GLU A 71 -3.90 5.37 11.45
CA GLU A 71 -3.46 6.63 12.06
C GLU A 71 -3.40 6.51 13.59
N GLY A 72 -2.30 7.00 14.18
CA GLY A 72 -2.12 6.99 15.62
C GLY A 72 -1.90 5.60 16.22
N ALA A 73 -1.54 4.60 15.41
CA ALA A 73 -1.22 3.26 15.90
C ALA A 73 -0.14 3.30 17.00
N VAL A 74 -0.42 2.62 18.10
CA VAL A 74 0.49 2.48 19.25
C VAL A 74 1.05 1.07 19.24
N ASP A 75 2.36 0.95 19.46
CA ASP A 75 3.00 -0.35 19.60
C ASP A 75 2.37 -1.11 20.78
N PRO A 76 1.81 -2.32 20.54
CA PRO A 76 1.24 -3.14 21.60
C PRO A 76 2.29 -3.71 22.57
N GLY A 77 3.60 -3.51 22.33
CA GLY A 77 4.69 -3.95 23.20
C GLY A 77 5.00 -5.44 23.09
N GLY A 78 4.62 -6.08 21.98
CA GLY A 78 4.85 -7.50 21.73
C GLY A 78 6.04 -7.72 20.79
N GLU A 79 6.96 -8.62 21.14
CA GLU A 79 8.06 -8.99 20.24
C GLU A 79 7.52 -9.71 18.99
N VAL A 80 7.80 -9.13 17.81
CA VAL A 80 7.53 -9.79 16.53
C VAL A 80 8.60 -10.86 16.32
N SER A 81 8.24 -12.12 16.52
CA SER A 81 9.17 -13.23 16.32
C SER A 81 9.61 -13.33 14.85
N PRO A 82 10.93 -13.40 14.57
CA PRO A 82 11.45 -13.59 13.22
C PRO A 82 10.89 -14.89 12.60
N GLY A 83 10.33 -14.81 11.39
CA GLY A 83 9.77 -15.97 10.68
C GLY A 83 8.32 -16.32 11.03
N SER A 84 7.67 -15.59 11.93
CA SER A 84 6.24 -15.73 12.16
C SER A 84 5.42 -15.21 10.97
N THR A 85 4.31 -15.89 10.66
CA THR A 85 3.37 -15.40 9.64
C THR A 85 2.60 -14.20 10.20
N ILE A 86 2.81 -13.03 9.61
CA ILE A 86 2.08 -11.81 9.98
C ILE A 86 0.62 -11.95 9.52
N ARG A 87 -0.30 -11.84 10.46
CA ARG A 87 -1.74 -11.76 10.19
C ARG A 87 -2.24 -10.38 10.56
N LEU A 88 -2.66 -9.62 9.55
CA LEU A 88 -3.23 -8.29 9.74
C LEU A 88 -4.72 -8.42 10.03
N ALA A 89 -5.22 -7.62 10.98
CA ALA A 89 -6.65 -7.49 11.21
C ALA A 89 -7.34 -6.86 9.98
N PRO A 90 -8.63 -7.15 9.73
CA PRO A 90 -9.38 -6.45 8.69
C PRO A 90 -9.47 -4.95 8.99
N CYS A 91 -9.42 -4.12 7.94
CA CYS A 91 -9.67 -2.68 8.10
C CYS A 91 -11.09 -2.40 8.56
N SER A 92 -11.27 -1.34 9.35
CA SER A 92 -12.60 -0.92 9.81
C SER A 92 -13.46 -0.43 8.65
N GLU A 93 -14.78 -0.52 8.81
CA GLU A 93 -15.74 -0.06 7.79
C GLU A 93 -15.57 1.42 7.43
N GLY A 94 -15.07 2.26 8.35
CA GLY A 94 -14.78 3.66 8.06
C GLY A 94 -13.65 3.88 7.03
N MET A 95 -12.78 2.89 6.85
CA MET A 95 -11.71 2.91 5.83
C MET A 95 -12.17 2.30 4.50
N VAL A 96 -13.28 1.57 4.49
CA VAL A 96 -13.80 0.91 3.29
C VAL A 96 -15.03 1.67 2.81
N ARG A 97 -15.00 2.16 1.57
CA ARG A 97 -16.23 2.73 1.01
C ARG A 97 -17.21 1.59 0.73
N PRO A 98 -18.45 1.65 1.25
CA PRO A 98 -19.46 0.62 0.96
C PRO A 98 -19.88 0.66 -0.51
N ASP A 99 -19.86 1.85 -1.12
CA ASP A 99 -20.21 2.05 -2.52
C ASP A 99 -18.97 2.50 -3.31
N PRO A 100 -18.49 1.72 -4.30
CA PRO A 100 -17.34 2.10 -5.10
C PRO A 100 -17.65 3.37 -5.91
N ARG A 101 -16.69 4.29 -5.98
CA ARG A 101 -16.82 5.43 -6.90
C ARG A 101 -16.83 4.92 -8.32
N SER A 102 -17.79 5.39 -9.12
CA SER A 102 -17.72 5.26 -10.56
C SER A 102 -16.44 5.93 -11.05
N LEU A 103 -15.53 5.12 -11.60
CA LEU A 103 -14.36 5.64 -12.29
C LEU A 103 -14.83 6.14 -13.66
N PRO A 104 -14.35 7.32 -14.12
CA PRO A 104 -14.58 7.71 -15.50
C PRO A 104 -14.07 6.59 -16.41
N ALA A 105 -14.75 6.37 -17.53
CA ALA A 105 -14.37 5.33 -18.49
C ALA A 105 -12.88 5.46 -18.82
N TYR A 106 -12.06 4.52 -18.32
CA TYR A 106 -10.65 4.47 -18.64
C TYR A 106 -10.53 3.81 -20.01
N SER A 107 -9.96 4.53 -20.98
CA SER A 107 -9.60 3.98 -22.27
C SER A 107 -8.09 3.75 -22.26
N ALA A 108 -7.66 2.49 -22.09
CA ALA A 108 -6.27 2.09 -22.29
C ALA A 108 -5.82 2.27 -23.75
N THR A 109 -6.76 2.54 -24.66
CA THR A 109 -6.53 2.83 -26.08
C THR A 109 -5.87 4.19 -26.36
N ARG A 110 -5.77 5.08 -25.36
CA ARG A 110 -5.03 6.35 -25.48
C ARG A 110 -3.98 6.46 -24.38
N LEU A 111 -2.93 5.67 -24.50
CA LEU A 111 -1.66 5.98 -23.84
C LEU A 111 -0.97 7.07 -24.68
N PRO A 112 -0.82 8.32 -24.21
CA PRO A 112 -0.05 9.34 -24.92
C PRO A 112 1.44 9.00 -24.78
N LEU A 113 1.89 7.99 -25.52
CA LEU A 113 3.29 7.72 -25.72
C LEU A 113 3.78 8.78 -26.70
N LEU A 114 4.43 9.82 -26.17
CA LEU A 114 5.18 10.82 -26.92
C LEU A 114 4.32 11.61 -27.93
N ALA A 115 3.51 12.54 -27.43
CA ALA A 115 3.14 13.69 -28.26
C ALA A 115 4.40 14.52 -28.50
N LEU A 116 5.19 14.14 -29.50
CA LEU A 116 6.21 15.03 -30.05
C LEU A 116 5.47 16.23 -30.66
N PRO A 117 5.92 17.47 -30.38
CA PRO A 117 5.36 18.64 -31.04
C PRO A 117 5.57 18.50 -32.55
N ALA A 118 4.49 18.63 -33.33
CA ALA A 118 4.58 18.75 -34.78
C ALA A 118 5.31 20.07 -35.13
N PRO A 119 6.12 20.10 -36.21
CA PRO A 119 6.86 21.28 -36.62
C PRO A 119 5.97 22.44 -37.06
#